data_AF-A0A2D8SWE5-F1
#
_entry.id   AF-A0A2D8SWE5-F1
#
_cell.length_a   1.000
_cell.length_b   1.000
_cell.length_c   1.000
_cell.angle_alpha   90.00
_cell.angle_beta   90.00
_cell.angle_gamma   90.00
#
_symmetry.space_group_name_H-M   'P 1'
#
loop_
_entity.id
_entity.type
_entity.pdbx_description
1 polymer ?
#
loop_
_entity_poly.entity_id
_entity_poly.type
_entity_poly.pdbx_seq_one_letter_code
_entity_poly.pdbx_strand_id
1 'polypeptide(L)'
;LRVHFPERISVYIEESDGIDSLVIPKDWVMPSHAQELRFEPTIKSVFHNPQDEIEAMWIATHLHEPNDDWAGKIGSKFPLAAMLASSSENMVHKWRNLPLDIAVNWVDCLPTKSFNDAELVRYATQSETIFNELCLRVRKDPMRYNHLLSEPVVAATYLCSIEWVEDEYSEMILSAVKYWSIAPVLSHKVIQIIWKRPDLIANLHLENIEVEYKLLIENQLLSPVEQRKVMRKIHWKLWLHLGKTWLIQQLATHAGRTFLSKLDVPWAIILCDNPPEIQEIHLVNHLENGIGKEALLDVYDAIKTVYAPPEGRTHPLVGWLFRKKIPFVSEEVYANEAIHLELYRRFHEL
;
A
#
# COMPACT_ATOMS: atom_id res chain seq x y z
N LEU A 1 34.98 -20.05 8.12
CA LEU A 1 34.23 -21.31 8.43
C LEU A 1 35.19 -22.41 8.91
N ARG A 2 34.90 -23.11 10.00
CA ARG A 2 35.77 -24.19 10.54
C ARG A 2 35.21 -25.55 10.10
N VAL A 3 35.86 -26.21 9.15
CA VAL A 3 35.51 -27.58 8.74
C VAL A 3 36.46 -28.55 9.44
N HIS A 4 35.91 -29.49 10.20
CA HIS A 4 36.69 -30.50 10.91
C HIS A 4 36.94 -31.71 10.01
N PHE A 5 38.22 -32.01 9.76
CA PHE A 5 38.64 -33.31 9.25
C PHE A 5 39.30 -34.12 10.38
N PRO A 6 39.01 -35.43 10.49
CA PRO A 6 39.69 -36.28 11.43
C PRO A 6 41.06 -36.64 10.85
N GLU A 7 42.09 -35.99 11.40
CA GLU A 7 43.54 -36.25 11.31
C GLU A 7 44.36 -35.01 10.90
N ARG A 8 44.79 -34.28 11.93
CA ARG A 8 45.95 -33.38 12.05
C ARG A 8 46.51 -32.70 10.78
N ILE A 9 45.73 -31.86 10.11
CA ILE A 9 46.22 -30.58 9.56
C ILE A 9 45.13 -29.53 9.77
N SER A 10 45.38 -28.53 10.62
CA SER A 10 44.55 -27.34 10.71
C SER A 10 44.96 -26.40 9.58
N VAL A 11 44.30 -26.48 8.43
CA VAL A 11 44.46 -25.44 7.41
C VAL A 11 43.63 -24.24 7.88
N TYR A 12 44.29 -23.14 8.20
CA TYR A 12 43.61 -21.85 8.28
C TYR A 12 43.19 -21.52 6.86
N ILE A 13 41.91 -21.67 6.57
CA ILE A 13 41.31 -20.93 5.46
C ILE A 13 41.27 -19.50 5.99
N GLU A 14 42.30 -18.71 5.68
CA GLU A 14 42.08 -17.27 5.53
C GLU A 14 40.86 -17.16 4.62
N GLU A 15 39.81 -16.47 5.08
CA GLU A 15 38.79 -16.00 4.16
C GLU A 15 39.55 -15.26 3.08
N SER A 16 39.74 -15.92 1.94
CA SER A 16 40.31 -15.29 0.76
C SER A 16 39.49 -14.04 0.57
N ASP A 17 40.16 -12.89 0.60
CA ASP A 17 39.61 -11.58 0.24
C ASP A 17 38.51 -11.80 -0.80
N GLY A 18 37.27 -11.49 -0.39
CA GLY A 18 36.07 -11.83 -1.13
C GLY A 18 36.29 -11.61 -2.61
N ILE A 19 36.17 -12.68 -3.39
CA ILE A 19 36.38 -12.65 -4.82
C ILE A 19 35.53 -11.49 -5.37
N ASP A 20 36.19 -10.46 -5.92
CA ASP A 20 35.62 -9.41 -6.77
C ASP A 20 35.06 -10.06 -8.05
N SER A 21 34.07 -10.93 -7.89
CA SER A 21 33.41 -11.63 -8.96
C SER A 21 32.37 -10.69 -9.54
N LEU A 22 32.80 -9.90 -10.52
CA LEU A 22 31.93 -9.14 -11.43
C LEU A 22 31.05 -10.06 -12.32
N VAL A 23 31.00 -11.37 -12.04
CA VAL A 23 30.17 -12.34 -12.75
C VAL A 23 28.71 -12.11 -12.37
N ILE A 24 27.94 -11.65 -13.35
CA ILE A 24 26.49 -11.51 -13.24
C ILE A 24 25.86 -12.91 -13.14
N PRO A 25 25.07 -13.21 -12.08
CA PRO A 25 24.32 -14.46 -11.98
C PRO A 25 23.40 -14.66 -13.18
N LYS A 26 23.25 -15.91 -13.65
CA LYS A 26 22.43 -16.23 -14.84
C LYS A 26 20.94 -15.96 -14.65
N ASP A 27 20.50 -15.99 -13.41
CA ASP A 27 19.13 -15.74 -12.96
C ASP A 27 18.91 -14.30 -12.49
N TRP A 28 19.93 -13.44 -12.60
CA TRP A 28 19.76 -12.03 -12.27
C TRP A 28 18.86 -11.33 -13.30
N VAL A 29 17.90 -10.58 -12.79
CA VAL A 29 16.99 -9.75 -13.58
C VAL A 29 17.27 -8.30 -13.26
N MET A 30 17.52 -7.52 -14.32
CA MET A 30 17.76 -6.09 -14.20
C MET A 30 16.52 -5.39 -13.63
N PRO A 31 16.64 -4.65 -12.52
CA PRO A 31 15.52 -3.95 -11.93
C PRO A 31 15.05 -2.82 -12.85
N SER A 32 13.73 -2.70 -12.97
CA SER A 32 13.05 -1.72 -13.80
C SER A 32 12.52 -0.52 -13.00
N HIS A 33 12.39 -0.66 -11.69
CA HIS A 33 11.96 0.38 -10.76
C HIS A 33 12.58 0.20 -9.36
N ALA A 34 12.48 1.24 -8.53
CA ALA A 34 13.11 1.30 -7.21
C ALA A 34 12.75 0.12 -6.28
N GLN A 35 11.49 -0.34 -6.30
CA GLN A 35 11.00 -1.41 -5.41
C GLN A 35 11.56 -2.80 -5.76
N GLU A 36 12.14 -2.98 -6.95
CA GLU A 36 12.83 -4.22 -7.33
C GLU A 36 14.28 -4.27 -6.83
N LEU A 37 14.81 -3.15 -6.31
CA LEU A 37 16.17 -3.10 -5.80
C LEU A 37 16.34 -4.01 -4.58
N ARG A 38 17.25 -4.97 -4.73
CA ARG A 38 17.75 -5.79 -3.64
C ARG A 38 19.16 -5.33 -3.33
N PHE A 39 19.32 -4.63 -2.22
CA PHE A 39 20.64 -4.18 -1.77
C PHE A 39 21.37 -5.34 -1.09
N GLU A 40 22.00 -6.18 -1.91
CA GLU A 40 22.95 -7.20 -1.46
C GLU A 40 24.35 -6.79 -1.94
N PRO A 41 25.04 -5.89 -1.21
CA PRO A 41 26.32 -5.36 -1.66
C PRO A 41 27.36 -6.47 -1.72
N THR A 42 27.92 -6.69 -2.90
CA THR A 42 28.95 -7.72 -3.16
C THR A 42 30.21 -7.14 -3.80
N ILE A 43 30.14 -5.94 -4.36
CA ILE A 43 31.24 -5.31 -5.12
C ILE A 43 31.87 -4.21 -4.27
N LYS A 44 33.15 -4.37 -3.89
CA LYS A 44 33.88 -3.37 -3.10
C LYS A 44 34.50 -2.28 -3.94
N SER A 45 34.98 -2.64 -5.14
CA SER A 45 35.67 -1.71 -6.04
C SER A 45 35.46 -2.06 -7.51
N VAL A 46 35.48 -1.04 -8.36
CA VAL A 46 35.27 -1.18 -9.80
C VAL A 46 36.43 -0.51 -10.54
N PHE A 47 37.10 -1.27 -11.40
CA PHE A 47 38.31 -0.82 -12.10
C PHE A 47 38.15 -0.68 -13.61
N HIS A 48 36.98 -1.01 -14.15
CA HIS A 48 36.69 -0.95 -15.60
C HIS A 48 35.36 -0.26 -15.90
N ASN A 49 35.19 0.10 -17.18
CA ASN A 49 33.92 0.59 -17.69
C ASN A 49 33.06 -0.60 -18.15
N PRO A 50 31.75 -0.60 -17.85
CA PRO A 50 30.85 -1.66 -18.27
C PRO A 50 30.71 -1.71 -19.80
N GLN A 51 30.57 -2.90 -20.34
CA GLN A 51 30.42 -3.16 -21.77
C GLN A 51 29.01 -2.80 -22.25
N ASP A 52 28.00 -3.18 -21.46
CA ASP A 52 26.58 -2.98 -21.74
C ASP A 52 25.81 -2.45 -20.52
N GLU A 53 24.51 -2.22 -20.72
CA GLU A 53 23.62 -1.67 -19.69
C GLU A 53 23.37 -2.67 -18.55
N ILE A 54 23.36 -3.97 -18.84
CA ILE A 54 23.12 -5.04 -17.86
C ILE A 54 24.28 -5.06 -16.86
N GLU A 55 25.52 -5.04 -17.36
CA GLU A 55 26.72 -4.97 -16.52
C GLU A 55 26.77 -3.67 -15.72
N ALA A 56 26.44 -2.53 -16.35
CA ALA A 56 26.41 -1.24 -15.65
C ALA A 56 25.42 -1.25 -14.48
N MET A 57 24.21 -1.78 -14.69
CA MET A 57 23.16 -1.88 -13.68
C MET A 57 23.50 -2.91 -12.60
N TRP A 58 24.07 -4.06 -12.97
CA TRP A 58 24.55 -5.05 -12.01
C TRP A 58 25.57 -4.43 -11.05
N ILE A 59 26.58 -3.76 -11.59
CA ILE A 59 27.59 -3.07 -10.80
C ILE A 59 26.95 -2.03 -9.90
N ALA A 60 26.15 -1.11 -10.45
CA ALA A 60 25.58 0.00 -9.71
C ALA A 60 24.68 -0.44 -8.54
N THR A 61 23.99 -1.58 -8.66
CA THR A 61 23.07 -2.10 -7.64
C THR A 61 23.75 -2.95 -6.56
N HIS A 62 24.98 -3.40 -6.79
CA HIS A 62 25.74 -4.29 -5.90
C HIS A 62 27.00 -3.64 -5.32
N LEU A 63 27.22 -2.35 -5.58
CA LEU A 63 28.28 -1.57 -4.95
C LEU A 63 28.09 -1.49 -3.44
N HIS A 64 29.16 -1.75 -2.69
CA HIS A 64 29.17 -1.63 -1.24
C HIS A 64 29.09 -0.16 -0.77
N GLU A 65 29.74 0.73 -1.51
CA GLU A 65 29.71 2.17 -1.26
C GLU A 65 29.49 2.93 -2.57
N PRO A 66 28.86 4.12 -2.52
CA PRO A 66 28.74 4.98 -3.69
C PRO A 66 30.11 5.34 -4.28
N ASN A 67 30.19 5.41 -5.61
CA ASN A 67 31.40 5.71 -6.35
C ASN A 67 31.13 6.79 -7.42
N ASP A 68 31.21 8.05 -7.00
CA ASP A 68 30.94 9.21 -7.86
C ASP A 68 31.93 9.34 -9.03
N ASP A 69 33.19 8.94 -8.84
CA ASP A 69 34.20 8.95 -9.90
C ASP A 69 33.85 7.98 -11.03
N TRP A 70 33.42 6.76 -10.68
CA TRP A 70 32.97 5.77 -11.65
C TRP A 70 31.64 6.20 -12.30
N ALA A 71 30.69 6.70 -11.51
CA ALA A 71 29.43 7.24 -12.00
C ALA A 71 29.62 8.43 -12.96
N GLY A 72 30.67 9.24 -12.76
CA GLY A 72 31.06 10.31 -13.67
C GLY A 72 31.52 9.79 -15.04
N LYS A 73 32.30 8.71 -15.06
CA LYS A 73 32.84 8.11 -16.29
C LYS A 73 31.78 7.47 -17.17
N ILE A 74 30.79 6.80 -16.57
CA ILE A 74 29.78 6.05 -17.32
C ILE A 74 28.52 6.86 -17.64
N GLY A 75 28.31 8.00 -16.97
CA GLY A 75 27.02 8.71 -16.96
C GLY A 75 26.52 9.21 -18.32
N SER A 76 27.40 9.39 -19.32
CA SER A 76 27.00 9.72 -20.68
C SER A 76 26.39 8.54 -21.44
N LYS A 77 26.86 7.31 -21.16
CA LYS A 77 26.43 6.08 -21.84
C LYS A 77 25.34 5.34 -21.06
N PHE A 78 25.44 5.33 -19.73
CA PHE A 78 24.56 4.61 -18.81
C PHE A 78 24.12 5.52 -17.65
N PRO A 79 23.23 6.51 -17.93
CA PRO A 79 22.89 7.54 -16.95
C PRO A 79 22.16 7.00 -15.72
N LEU A 80 21.34 5.95 -15.87
CA LEU A 80 20.64 5.31 -14.76
C LEU A 80 21.59 4.57 -13.82
N ALA A 81 22.48 3.74 -14.37
CA ALA A 81 23.52 3.07 -13.59
C ALA A 81 24.43 4.08 -12.87
N ALA A 82 24.80 5.17 -13.55
CA ALA A 82 25.54 6.26 -12.93
C ALA A 82 24.79 6.88 -11.75
N MET A 83 23.48 7.13 -11.89
CA MET A 83 22.65 7.66 -10.80
C MET A 83 22.69 6.74 -9.58
N LEU A 84 22.44 5.43 -9.77
CA LEU A 84 22.39 4.46 -8.67
C LEU A 84 23.73 4.25 -7.97
N ALA A 85 24.84 4.39 -8.71
CA ALA A 85 26.18 4.30 -8.14
C ALA A 85 26.66 5.58 -7.45
N SER A 86 25.91 6.67 -7.53
CA SER A 86 26.34 7.97 -7.00
C SER A 86 26.02 8.12 -5.51
N SER A 87 26.76 9.02 -4.84
CA SER A 87 26.42 9.45 -3.49
C SER A 87 25.03 10.10 -3.45
N SER A 88 24.41 10.18 -2.27
CA SER A 88 23.07 10.76 -2.12
C SER A 88 22.96 12.20 -2.65
N GLU A 89 24.03 12.98 -2.55
CA GLU A 89 24.11 14.35 -3.08
C GLU A 89 24.08 14.37 -4.61
N ASN A 90 24.90 13.54 -5.26
CA ASN A 90 25.03 13.49 -6.72
C ASN A 90 23.91 12.70 -7.40
N MET A 91 23.33 11.72 -6.71
CA MET A 91 22.22 10.90 -7.18
C MET A 91 21.02 11.78 -7.58
N VAL A 92 20.65 12.74 -6.73
CA VAL A 92 19.53 13.66 -7.00
C VAL A 92 19.79 14.50 -8.26
N HIS A 93 21.02 15.02 -8.42
CA HIS A 93 21.40 15.78 -9.60
C HIS A 93 21.32 14.92 -10.87
N LYS A 94 21.83 13.69 -10.84
CA LYS A 94 21.76 12.78 -12.00
C LYS A 94 20.33 12.37 -12.33
N TRP A 95 19.51 12.09 -11.32
CA TRP A 95 18.09 11.79 -11.49
C TRP A 95 17.33 12.90 -12.22
N ARG A 96 17.57 14.18 -11.87
CA ARG A 96 16.92 15.32 -12.54
C ARG A 96 17.25 15.42 -14.03
N ASN A 97 18.36 14.83 -14.46
CA ASN A 97 18.81 14.80 -15.84
C ASN A 97 18.35 13.54 -16.59
N LEU A 98 17.68 12.60 -15.91
CA LEU A 98 17.09 11.44 -16.58
C LEU A 98 15.87 11.84 -17.42
N PRO A 99 15.61 11.12 -18.53
CA PRO A 99 14.33 11.17 -19.21
C PRO A 99 13.17 10.92 -18.24
N LEU A 100 12.06 11.65 -18.41
CA LEU A 100 10.94 11.65 -17.45
C LEU A 100 10.31 10.25 -17.27
N ASP A 101 10.22 9.49 -18.36
CA ASP A 101 9.74 8.11 -18.44
C ASP A 101 10.61 7.12 -17.64
N ILE A 102 11.89 7.44 -17.47
CA ILE A 102 12.80 6.67 -16.61
C ILE A 102 12.74 7.22 -15.18
N ALA A 103 12.87 8.53 -15.00
CA ALA A 103 12.98 9.19 -13.71
C ALA A 103 11.85 8.82 -12.74
N VAL A 104 10.62 8.67 -13.25
CA VAL A 104 9.45 8.32 -12.45
C VAL A 104 9.57 6.96 -11.75
N ASN A 105 10.20 5.97 -12.38
CA ASN A 105 10.35 4.61 -11.83
C ASN A 105 11.39 4.52 -10.70
N TRP A 106 12.23 5.55 -10.56
CA TRP A 106 13.35 5.58 -9.62
C TRP A 106 13.20 6.64 -8.54
N VAL A 107 12.05 7.30 -8.47
CA VAL A 107 11.84 8.44 -7.58
C VAL A 107 11.92 8.04 -6.09
N ASP A 108 11.53 6.81 -5.75
CA ASP A 108 11.59 6.28 -4.39
C ASP A 108 13.01 5.93 -3.92
N CYS A 109 14.02 5.97 -4.81
CA CYS A 109 15.43 5.86 -4.42
C CYS A 109 15.96 7.15 -3.79
N LEU A 110 15.30 8.28 -4.01
CA LEU A 110 15.82 9.59 -3.63
C LEU A 110 15.45 9.98 -2.20
N PRO A 111 16.31 10.76 -1.51
CA PRO A 111 15.93 11.36 -0.23
C PRO A 111 14.73 12.31 -0.39
N THR A 112 13.61 12.03 0.26
CA THR A 112 12.37 12.85 0.16
C THR A 112 12.58 14.34 0.43
N LYS A 113 13.55 14.68 1.30
CA LYS A 113 13.87 16.07 1.65
C LYS A 113 14.58 16.85 0.54
N SER A 114 15.14 16.18 -0.48
CA SER A 114 15.86 16.86 -1.58
C SER A 114 14.93 17.42 -2.66
N PHE A 115 13.64 17.11 -2.60
CA PHE A 115 12.65 17.52 -3.59
C PHE A 115 12.18 18.95 -3.33
N ASN A 116 12.21 19.77 -4.39
CA ASN A 116 11.55 21.06 -4.37
C ASN A 116 10.03 20.92 -4.55
N ASP A 117 9.30 22.02 -4.36
CA ASP A 117 7.83 22.04 -4.37
C ASP A 117 7.22 21.61 -5.71
N ALA A 118 7.81 22.01 -6.84
CA ALA A 118 7.36 21.61 -8.17
C ALA A 118 7.59 20.11 -8.42
N GLU A 119 8.71 19.57 -7.94
CA GLU A 119 9.01 18.13 -8.04
C GLU A 119 8.07 17.29 -7.20
N LEU A 120 7.75 17.72 -5.97
CA LEU A 120 6.79 17.02 -5.12
C LEU A 120 5.42 16.92 -5.80
N VAL A 121 4.90 18.04 -6.31
CA VAL A 121 3.62 18.07 -7.04
C VAL A 121 3.66 17.15 -8.26
N ARG A 122 4.77 17.15 -9.01
CA ARG A 122 4.92 16.34 -10.24
C ARG A 122 4.88 14.83 -9.98
N TYR A 123 5.49 14.34 -8.89
CA TYR A 123 5.66 12.90 -8.65
C TYR A 123 4.76 12.32 -7.55
N ALA A 124 3.96 13.15 -6.89
CA ALA A 124 3.11 12.72 -5.77
C ALA A 124 2.02 11.72 -6.17
N THR A 125 1.65 11.59 -7.45
CA THR A 125 0.69 10.55 -7.86
C THR A 125 1.33 9.19 -8.12
N GLN A 126 2.66 9.14 -8.27
CA GLN A 126 3.42 7.91 -8.56
C GLN A 126 4.17 7.35 -7.35
N SER A 127 4.47 8.17 -6.34
CA SER A 127 5.13 7.73 -5.11
C SER A 127 4.33 8.13 -3.88
N GLU A 128 3.98 7.13 -3.07
CA GLU A 128 3.34 7.33 -1.77
C GLU A 128 4.24 8.11 -0.81
N THR A 129 5.56 7.87 -0.87
CA THR A 129 6.54 8.58 -0.03
C THR A 129 6.54 10.08 -0.31
N ILE A 130 6.48 10.46 -1.60
CA ILE A 130 6.43 11.85 -2.04
C ILE A 130 5.09 12.49 -1.71
N PHE A 131 3.98 11.77 -1.93
CA PHE A 131 2.65 12.25 -1.54
C PHE A 131 2.57 12.53 -0.03
N ASN A 132 3.15 11.65 0.78
CA ASN A 132 3.20 11.83 2.23
C ASN A 132 4.05 13.04 2.63
N GLU A 133 5.18 13.27 1.97
CA GLU A 133 5.99 14.48 2.19
C GLU A 133 5.22 15.76 1.79
N LEU A 134 4.48 15.74 0.67
CA LEU A 134 3.64 16.86 0.26
C LEU A 134 2.51 17.13 1.29
N CYS A 135 1.87 16.07 1.81
CA CYS A 135 0.93 16.16 2.92
C CYS A 135 1.57 16.78 4.16
N LEU A 136 2.77 16.34 4.54
CA LEU A 136 3.49 16.88 5.69
C LEU A 136 3.79 18.38 5.53
N ARG A 137 4.12 18.84 4.33
CA ARG A 137 4.35 20.27 4.06
C ARG A 137 3.06 21.08 4.14
N VAL A 138 1.95 20.58 3.59
CA VAL A 138 0.62 21.21 3.74
C VAL A 138 0.21 21.30 5.21
N ARG A 139 0.42 20.25 6.00
CA ARG A 139 0.07 20.24 7.44
C ARG A 139 0.90 21.24 8.26
N LYS A 140 2.14 21.53 7.83
CA LYS A 140 3.01 22.51 8.50
C LYS A 140 2.68 23.94 8.10
N ASP A 141 2.29 24.15 6.85
CA ASP A 141 1.94 25.46 6.29
C ASP A 141 0.78 25.29 5.28
N PRO A 142 -0.47 25.38 5.74
CA PRO A 142 -1.65 25.21 4.89
C PRO A 142 -1.73 26.20 3.73
N MET A 143 -1.05 27.35 3.77
CA MET A 143 -1.14 28.35 2.70
C MET A 143 -0.10 28.16 1.60
N ARG A 144 0.94 27.34 1.84
CA ARG A 144 2.09 27.15 0.95
C ARG A 144 1.73 26.86 -0.50
N TYR A 145 0.75 25.97 -0.72
CA TYR A 145 0.37 25.49 -2.05
C TYR A 145 -1.00 26.01 -2.52
N ASN A 146 -1.56 27.01 -1.85
CA ASN A 146 -2.89 27.54 -2.19
C ASN A 146 -2.95 28.07 -3.65
N HIS A 147 -1.85 28.64 -4.14
CA HIS A 147 -1.72 29.10 -5.53
C HIS A 147 -1.74 27.96 -6.57
N LEU A 148 -1.54 26.70 -6.14
CA LEU A 148 -1.60 25.50 -6.98
C LEU A 148 -2.81 24.63 -6.64
N LEU A 149 -3.81 25.14 -5.93
CA LEU A 149 -4.95 24.33 -5.48
C LEU A 149 -5.76 23.72 -6.64
N SER A 150 -5.69 24.32 -7.83
CA SER A 150 -6.28 23.78 -9.05
C SER A 150 -5.61 22.50 -9.55
N GLU A 151 -4.36 22.23 -9.12
CA GLU A 151 -3.67 20.97 -9.43
C GLU A 151 -4.32 19.82 -8.65
N PRO A 152 -4.81 18.75 -9.31
CA PRO A 152 -5.60 17.73 -8.63
C PRO A 152 -4.87 17.02 -7.48
N VAL A 153 -3.55 16.85 -7.59
CA VAL A 153 -2.72 16.24 -6.56
C VAL A 153 -2.54 17.15 -5.34
N VAL A 154 -2.49 18.47 -5.54
CA VAL A 154 -2.45 19.46 -4.46
C VAL A 154 -3.79 19.46 -3.74
N ALA A 155 -4.90 19.51 -4.50
CA ALA A 155 -6.24 19.38 -3.94
C ALA A 155 -6.41 18.07 -3.13
N ALA A 156 -5.97 16.93 -3.66
CA ALA A 156 -5.96 15.65 -2.95
C ALA A 156 -5.15 15.70 -1.65
N THR A 157 -4.00 16.40 -1.65
CA THR A 157 -3.14 16.58 -0.48
C THR A 157 -3.85 17.34 0.63
N TYR A 158 -4.55 18.42 0.30
CA TYR A 158 -5.36 19.18 1.25
C TYR A 158 -6.47 18.33 1.86
N LEU A 159 -7.21 17.59 1.01
CA LEU A 159 -8.26 16.68 1.48
C LEU A 159 -7.71 15.57 2.38
N CYS A 160 -6.54 15.02 2.06
CA CYS A 160 -5.87 14.01 2.89
C CYS A 160 -5.20 14.57 4.16
N SER A 161 -5.19 15.89 4.32
CA SER A 161 -4.63 16.59 5.47
C SER A 161 -5.69 17.30 6.30
N ILE A 162 -6.98 17.08 6.00
CA ILE A 162 -8.08 17.84 6.58
C ILE A 162 -8.16 17.76 8.11
N GLU A 163 -7.81 16.63 8.72
CA GLU A 163 -7.83 16.49 10.19
C GLU A 163 -6.79 17.37 10.89
N TRP A 164 -5.80 17.90 10.16
CA TRP A 164 -4.74 18.78 10.66
C TRP A 164 -4.91 20.23 10.22
N VAL A 165 -5.88 20.51 9.35
CA VAL A 165 -6.13 21.85 8.83
C VAL A 165 -7.30 22.42 9.63
N GLU A 166 -7.08 23.58 10.27
CA GLU A 166 -8.08 24.23 11.12
C GLU A 166 -9.32 24.69 10.32
N ASP A 167 -10.44 24.86 11.03
CA ASP A 167 -11.72 25.27 10.44
C ASP A 167 -11.65 26.63 9.72
N GLU A 168 -10.68 27.49 10.06
CA GLU A 168 -10.44 28.77 9.38
C GLU A 168 -10.12 28.61 7.88
N TYR A 169 -9.69 27.42 7.43
CA TYR A 169 -9.40 27.12 6.04
C TYR A 169 -10.57 26.45 5.29
N SER A 170 -11.79 26.46 5.83
CA SER A 170 -12.95 25.74 5.27
C SER A 170 -13.23 26.06 3.79
N GLU A 171 -13.13 27.33 3.38
CA GLU A 171 -13.34 27.74 1.97
C GLU A 171 -12.29 27.14 1.02
N MET A 172 -11.04 27.05 1.48
CA MET A 172 -9.96 26.42 0.73
C MET A 172 -10.19 24.90 0.62
N ILE A 173 -10.67 24.25 1.69
CA ILE A 173 -11.02 22.84 1.66
C ILE A 173 -12.18 22.57 0.69
N LEU A 174 -13.24 23.38 0.70
CA LEU A 174 -14.34 23.27 -0.27
C LEU A 174 -13.85 23.48 -1.71
N SER A 175 -12.94 24.42 -1.91
CA SER A 175 -12.28 24.62 -3.21
C SER A 175 -11.46 23.40 -3.63
N ALA A 176 -10.75 22.76 -2.69
CA ALA A 176 -10.02 21.52 -2.92
C ALA A 176 -10.96 20.39 -3.33
N VAL A 177 -12.12 20.22 -2.68
CA VAL A 177 -13.16 19.25 -3.06
C VAL A 177 -13.56 19.46 -4.53
N LYS A 178 -13.85 20.70 -4.91
CA LYS A 178 -14.24 21.06 -6.28
C LYS A 178 -13.13 20.73 -7.28
N TYR A 179 -11.92 21.23 -7.09
CA TYR A 179 -10.82 21.01 -8.03
C TYR A 179 -10.44 19.54 -8.15
N TRP A 180 -10.38 18.83 -7.01
CA TRP A 180 -10.12 17.39 -7.01
C TRP A 180 -11.20 16.61 -7.77
N SER A 181 -12.48 16.92 -7.54
CA SER A 181 -13.59 16.21 -8.17
C SER A 181 -13.67 16.39 -9.70
N ILE A 182 -13.04 17.44 -10.25
CA ILE A 182 -12.93 17.64 -11.71
C ILE A 182 -11.95 16.64 -12.33
N ALA A 183 -10.85 16.29 -11.66
CA ALA A 183 -9.87 15.33 -12.15
C ALA A 183 -9.36 14.45 -11.00
N PRO A 184 -10.18 13.48 -10.51
CA PRO A 184 -9.86 12.73 -9.32
C PRO A 184 -8.55 11.94 -9.44
N VAL A 185 -7.64 12.18 -8.51
CA VAL A 185 -6.41 11.39 -8.32
C VAL A 185 -6.41 10.81 -6.91
N LEU A 186 -5.82 9.62 -6.73
CA LEU A 186 -5.71 8.96 -5.42
C LEU A 186 -7.09 8.79 -4.72
N SER A 187 -8.15 8.52 -5.48
CA SER A 187 -9.53 8.42 -4.99
C SER A 187 -9.70 7.50 -3.78
N HIS A 188 -8.96 6.39 -3.78
CA HIS A 188 -8.96 5.43 -2.68
C HIS A 188 -8.49 6.02 -1.35
N LYS A 189 -7.58 7.00 -1.35
CA LYS A 189 -7.14 7.73 -0.14
C LYS A 189 -8.09 8.87 0.19
N VAL A 190 -8.37 9.72 -0.79
CA VAL A 190 -9.19 10.93 -0.59
C VAL A 190 -10.57 10.58 -0.06
N ILE A 191 -11.30 9.69 -0.74
CA ILE A 191 -12.67 9.33 -0.35
C ILE A 191 -12.70 8.66 1.01
N GLN A 192 -11.70 7.83 1.36
CA GLN A 192 -11.63 7.23 2.70
C GLN A 192 -11.57 8.25 3.83
N ILE A 193 -10.91 9.37 3.59
CA ILE A 193 -10.78 10.45 4.58
C ILE A 193 -12.06 11.30 4.62
N ILE A 194 -12.54 11.76 3.46
CA ILE A 194 -13.73 12.62 3.41
C ILE A 194 -15.05 11.88 3.65
N TRP A 195 -15.06 10.53 3.68
CA TRP A 195 -16.27 9.75 3.94
C TRP A 195 -16.97 10.11 5.26
N LYS A 196 -16.18 10.50 6.26
CA LYS A 196 -16.68 10.93 7.57
C LYS A 196 -17.19 12.39 7.57
N ARG A 197 -17.10 13.08 6.43
CA ARG A 197 -17.42 14.49 6.23
C ARG A 197 -18.53 14.63 5.18
N PRO A 198 -19.80 14.37 5.56
CA PRO A 198 -20.92 14.41 4.62
C PRO A 198 -21.09 15.79 3.97
N ASP A 199 -20.67 16.85 4.66
CA ASP A 199 -20.60 18.22 4.13
C ASP A 199 -19.71 18.32 2.89
N LEU A 200 -18.57 17.61 2.87
CA LEU A 200 -17.66 17.60 1.72
C LEU A 200 -18.15 16.67 0.61
N ILE A 201 -18.69 15.50 0.97
CA ILE A 201 -19.27 14.56 0.00
C ILE A 201 -20.38 15.23 -0.80
N ALA A 202 -21.22 16.04 -0.16
CA ALA A 202 -22.29 16.78 -0.82
C ALA A 202 -21.80 17.81 -1.86
N ASN A 203 -20.54 18.23 -1.79
CA ASN A 203 -19.94 19.21 -2.70
C ASN A 203 -19.10 18.58 -3.82
N LEU A 204 -19.08 17.25 -3.94
CA LEU A 204 -18.35 16.56 -5.00
C LEU A 204 -19.02 16.75 -6.37
N HIS A 205 -18.24 17.10 -7.38
CA HIS A 205 -18.66 16.94 -8.77
C HIS A 205 -18.58 15.46 -9.15
N LEU A 206 -19.72 14.77 -9.05
CA LEU A 206 -19.74 13.32 -9.25
C LEU A 206 -19.32 12.93 -10.67
N GLU A 207 -19.58 13.72 -11.72
CA GLU A 207 -19.39 13.36 -13.13
C GLU A 207 -18.07 12.62 -13.45
N ASN A 208 -16.94 13.05 -12.89
CA ASN A 208 -15.61 12.48 -13.17
C ASN A 208 -15.14 11.46 -12.13
N ILE A 209 -15.93 11.21 -11.08
CA ILE A 209 -15.65 10.20 -10.06
C ILE A 209 -15.95 8.80 -10.62
N GLU A 210 -15.16 7.81 -10.21
CA GLU A 210 -15.34 6.43 -10.62
C GLU A 210 -16.74 5.91 -10.24
N VAL A 211 -17.32 5.10 -11.12
CA VAL A 211 -18.72 4.67 -11.02
C VAL A 211 -19.02 3.96 -9.71
N GLU A 212 -18.09 3.16 -9.19
CA GLU A 212 -18.29 2.43 -7.94
C GLU A 212 -18.45 3.36 -6.72
N TYR A 213 -17.78 4.50 -6.69
CA TYR A 213 -17.97 5.50 -5.63
C TYR A 213 -19.29 6.24 -5.80
N LYS A 214 -19.69 6.58 -7.03
CA LYS A 214 -21.01 7.19 -7.31
C LYS A 214 -22.15 6.31 -6.79
N LEU A 215 -22.11 5.02 -7.12
CA LEU A 215 -23.10 4.05 -6.66
C LEU A 215 -23.23 4.03 -5.13
N LEU A 216 -22.12 4.19 -4.41
CA LEU A 216 -22.11 4.22 -2.96
C LEU A 216 -22.58 5.57 -2.38
N ILE A 217 -22.19 6.69 -3.00
CA ILE A 217 -22.54 8.06 -2.56
C ILE A 217 -24.01 8.37 -2.79
N GLU A 218 -24.52 8.05 -3.99
CA GLU A 218 -25.90 8.32 -4.39
C GLU A 218 -26.90 7.40 -3.65
N ASN A 219 -26.40 6.38 -2.95
CA ASN A 219 -27.11 5.48 -2.04
C ASN A 219 -28.48 5.05 -2.55
N GLN A 220 -28.50 4.54 -3.78
CA GLN A 220 -29.68 3.93 -4.37
C GLN A 220 -29.62 2.42 -4.14
N LEU A 221 -30.78 1.78 -4.01
CA LEU A 221 -30.94 0.33 -3.86
C LEU A 221 -30.14 -0.42 -4.95
N LEU A 222 -28.88 -0.74 -4.66
CA LEU A 222 -27.98 -1.33 -5.64
C LEU A 222 -28.42 -2.75 -5.96
N SER A 223 -28.45 -3.09 -7.25
CA SER A 223 -28.65 -4.47 -7.67
C SER A 223 -27.50 -5.37 -7.17
N PRO A 224 -27.71 -6.69 -7.03
CA PRO A 224 -26.63 -7.59 -6.64
C PRO A 224 -25.39 -7.53 -7.55
N VAL A 225 -25.55 -7.14 -8.82
CA VAL A 225 -24.43 -6.96 -9.75
C VAL A 225 -23.61 -5.71 -9.40
N GLU A 226 -24.28 -4.59 -9.11
CA GLU A 226 -23.64 -3.33 -8.73
C GLU A 226 -22.94 -3.43 -7.38
N GLN A 227 -23.56 -4.08 -6.40
CA GLN A 227 -22.93 -4.37 -5.11
C GLN A 227 -21.60 -5.08 -5.29
N ARG A 228 -21.52 -6.11 -6.16
CA ARG A 228 -20.27 -6.82 -6.42
C ARG A 228 -19.20 -5.93 -7.06
N LYS A 229 -19.58 -4.94 -7.88
CA LYS A 229 -18.63 -3.96 -8.43
C LYS A 229 -18.04 -3.11 -7.30
N VAL A 230 -18.89 -2.62 -6.40
CA VAL A 230 -18.46 -1.84 -5.23
C VAL A 230 -17.59 -2.68 -4.32
N MET A 231 -18.04 -3.86 -3.88
CA MET A 231 -17.31 -4.75 -2.96
C MET A 231 -15.94 -5.16 -3.48
N ARG A 232 -15.76 -5.27 -4.82
CA ARG A 232 -14.49 -5.65 -5.43
C ARG A 232 -13.44 -4.53 -5.40
N LYS A 233 -13.88 -3.29 -5.50
CA LYS A 233 -12.99 -2.15 -5.80
C LYS A 233 -12.90 -1.15 -4.65
N ILE A 234 -13.99 -0.96 -3.92
CA ILE A 234 -14.09 0.01 -2.85
C ILE A 234 -13.75 -0.64 -1.52
N HIS A 235 -12.87 0.03 -0.76
CA HIS A 235 -12.46 -0.43 0.56
C HIS A 235 -13.67 -0.64 1.49
N TRP A 236 -13.70 -1.79 2.17
CA TRP A 236 -14.86 -2.26 2.93
C TRP A 236 -15.38 -1.32 4.01
N LYS A 237 -14.49 -0.52 4.62
CA LYS A 237 -14.86 0.51 5.60
C LYS A 237 -15.95 1.48 5.09
N LEU A 238 -16.00 1.75 3.79
CA LEU A 238 -16.95 2.70 3.20
C LEU A 238 -18.37 2.14 3.11
N TRP A 239 -18.50 0.82 2.93
CA TRP A 239 -19.78 0.13 2.83
C TRP A 239 -20.06 -0.78 4.05
N LEU A 240 -19.33 -0.60 5.15
CA LEU A 240 -19.45 -1.37 6.39
C LEU A 240 -20.91 -1.52 6.85
N HIS A 241 -21.64 -0.41 6.88
CA HIS A 241 -23.05 -0.34 7.28
C HIS A 241 -24.01 -1.15 6.38
N LEU A 242 -23.59 -1.46 5.15
CA LEU A 242 -24.35 -2.27 4.18
C LEU A 242 -23.91 -3.74 4.16
N GLY A 243 -22.80 -4.08 4.84
CA GLY A 243 -22.11 -5.35 4.72
C GLY A 243 -23.01 -6.57 5.00
N LYS A 244 -23.81 -6.53 6.08
CA LYS A 244 -24.77 -7.60 6.41
C LYS A 244 -25.80 -7.79 5.31
N THR A 245 -26.45 -6.70 4.87
CA THR A 245 -27.51 -6.75 3.86
C THR A 245 -26.99 -7.27 2.53
N TRP A 246 -25.85 -6.76 2.08
CA TRP A 246 -25.23 -7.21 0.83
C TRP A 246 -24.79 -8.67 0.91
N LEU A 247 -24.20 -9.12 2.04
CA LEU A 247 -23.86 -10.52 2.22
C LEU A 247 -25.06 -11.44 2.03
N ILE A 248 -26.18 -11.16 2.70
CA ILE A 248 -27.40 -11.96 2.62
C ILE A 248 -27.93 -12.01 1.18
N GLN A 249 -27.97 -10.85 0.50
CA GLN A 249 -28.41 -10.76 -0.89
C GLN A 249 -27.50 -11.53 -1.86
N GLN A 250 -26.18 -11.50 -1.65
CA GLN A 250 -25.25 -12.28 -2.46
C GLN A 250 -25.37 -13.78 -2.20
N LEU A 251 -25.52 -14.20 -0.93
CA LEU A 251 -25.70 -15.61 -0.55
C LEU A 251 -26.95 -16.23 -1.18
N ALA A 252 -28.01 -15.46 -1.42
CA ALA A 252 -29.24 -15.93 -2.05
C ALA A 252 -29.03 -16.41 -3.51
N THR A 253 -27.98 -15.97 -4.19
CA THR A 253 -27.75 -16.27 -5.61
C THR A 253 -26.52 -17.15 -5.84
N HIS A 254 -26.54 -18.00 -6.87
CA HIS A 254 -25.35 -18.79 -7.23
C HIS A 254 -24.16 -17.90 -7.59
N ALA A 255 -24.39 -16.89 -8.44
CA ALA A 255 -23.33 -15.95 -8.85
C ALA A 255 -22.75 -15.16 -7.68
N GLY A 256 -23.57 -14.79 -6.70
CA GLY A 256 -23.10 -14.13 -5.48
C GLY A 256 -22.26 -15.05 -4.60
N ARG A 257 -22.64 -16.32 -4.42
CA ARG A 257 -21.83 -17.30 -3.67
C ARG A 257 -20.46 -17.55 -4.31
N THR A 258 -20.39 -17.73 -5.63
CA THR A 258 -19.10 -17.85 -6.37
C THR A 258 -18.25 -16.58 -6.28
N PHE A 259 -18.88 -15.40 -6.17
CA PHE A 259 -18.15 -14.16 -5.94
C PHE A 259 -17.61 -14.06 -4.51
N LEU A 260 -18.45 -14.36 -3.51
CA LEU A 260 -18.10 -14.30 -2.09
C LEU A 260 -16.96 -15.25 -1.73
N SER A 261 -16.88 -16.45 -2.34
CA SER A 261 -15.78 -17.39 -2.07
C SER A 261 -14.39 -16.82 -2.42
N LYS A 262 -14.33 -15.87 -3.36
CA LYS A 262 -13.08 -15.28 -3.87
C LYS A 262 -12.79 -13.90 -3.30
N LEU A 263 -13.75 -13.28 -2.63
CA LEU A 263 -13.60 -11.91 -2.14
C LEU A 263 -12.74 -11.89 -0.87
N ASP A 264 -11.60 -11.22 -0.95
CA ASP A 264 -10.69 -11.02 0.18
C ASP A 264 -11.06 -9.78 0.98
N VAL A 265 -11.94 -9.95 1.97
CA VAL A 265 -12.31 -8.90 2.90
C VAL A 265 -12.45 -9.47 4.31
N PRO A 266 -12.16 -8.69 5.36
CA PRO A 266 -12.25 -9.16 6.73
C PRO A 266 -13.73 -9.21 7.19
N TRP A 267 -14.47 -10.22 6.73
CA TRP A 267 -15.90 -10.39 7.01
C TRP A 267 -16.23 -10.35 8.50
N ALA A 268 -15.36 -10.88 9.35
CA ALA A 268 -15.52 -10.81 10.80
C ALA A 268 -15.59 -9.37 11.31
N ILE A 269 -14.72 -8.48 10.84
CA ILE A 269 -14.75 -7.06 11.20
C ILE A 269 -16.02 -6.41 10.63
N ILE A 270 -16.37 -6.73 9.39
CA ILE A 270 -17.52 -6.13 8.72
C ILE A 270 -18.83 -6.43 9.47
N LEU A 271 -18.93 -7.58 10.12
CA LEU A 271 -20.18 -8.10 10.69
C LEU A 271 -20.21 -8.11 12.21
N CYS A 272 -19.11 -7.85 12.91
CA CYS A 272 -19.05 -8.00 14.36
C CYS A 272 -19.98 -7.05 15.13
N ASP A 273 -20.24 -5.85 14.62
CA ASP A 273 -21.16 -4.88 15.25
C ASP A 273 -22.64 -5.17 14.97
N ASN A 274 -22.94 -5.81 13.84
CA ASN A 274 -24.28 -6.18 13.44
C ASN A 274 -24.27 -7.59 12.84
N PRO A 275 -24.13 -8.63 13.69
CA PRO A 275 -24.02 -9.99 13.20
C PRO A 275 -25.32 -10.47 12.53
N PRO A 276 -25.22 -11.27 11.46
CA PRO A 276 -26.37 -11.98 10.92
C PRO A 276 -26.83 -13.12 11.84
N GLU A 277 -28.08 -13.53 11.69
CA GLU A 277 -28.56 -14.76 12.31
C GLU A 277 -28.00 -15.99 11.57
N ILE A 278 -27.88 -17.12 12.26
CA ILE A 278 -27.35 -18.37 11.67
C ILE A 278 -28.17 -18.78 10.44
N GLN A 279 -29.48 -18.57 10.48
CA GLN A 279 -30.40 -18.86 9.39
C GLN A 279 -30.14 -17.96 8.17
N GLU A 280 -29.64 -16.74 8.34
CA GLU A 280 -29.33 -15.83 7.25
C GLU A 280 -28.03 -16.21 6.52
N ILE A 281 -27.08 -16.85 7.22
CA ILE A 281 -25.75 -17.19 6.69
C ILE A 281 -25.48 -18.69 6.53
N HIS A 282 -26.46 -19.56 6.74
CA HIS A 282 -26.27 -21.02 6.62
C HIS A 282 -25.70 -21.46 5.25
N LEU A 283 -25.98 -20.69 4.19
CA LEU A 283 -25.50 -20.95 2.84
C LEU A 283 -23.99 -20.78 2.66
N VAL A 284 -23.27 -20.23 3.65
CA VAL A 284 -21.80 -20.13 3.66
C VAL A 284 -21.15 -21.51 3.47
N ASN A 285 -21.75 -22.57 3.99
CA ASN A 285 -21.25 -23.94 3.83
C ASN A 285 -21.27 -24.43 2.37
N HIS A 286 -22.07 -23.81 1.51
CA HIS A 286 -22.21 -24.15 0.09
C HIS A 286 -21.35 -23.28 -0.84
N LEU A 287 -20.46 -22.45 -0.29
CA LEU A 287 -19.49 -21.71 -1.09
C LEU A 287 -18.43 -22.66 -1.64
N GLU A 288 -17.95 -22.33 -2.84
CA GLU A 288 -16.71 -22.89 -3.38
C GLU A 288 -15.54 -22.58 -2.44
N ASN A 289 -14.50 -23.42 -2.46
CA ASN A 289 -13.31 -23.18 -1.65
C ASN A 289 -12.59 -21.90 -2.12
N GLY A 290 -12.17 -21.09 -1.15
CA GLY A 290 -11.47 -19.84 -1.40
C GLY A 290 -11.37 -18.99 -0.13
N ILE A 291 -10.53 -17.96 -0.18
CA ILE A 291 -10.23 -17.07 0.96
C ILE A 291 -11.47 -16.46 1.59
N GLY A 292 -12.47 -16.08 0.78
CA GLY A 292 -13.71 -15.49 1.28
C GLY A 292 -14.61 -16.50 1.98
N LYS A 293 -14.56 -17.79 1.59
CA LYS A 293 -15.26 -18.86 2.31
C LYS A 293 -14.66 -19.06 3.70
N GLU A 294 -13.33 -19.14 3.80
CA GLU A 294 -12.66 -19.31 5.09
C GLU A 294 -12.99 -18.15 6.04
N ALA A 295 -12.94 -16.91 5.54
CA ALA A 295 -13.33 -15.72 6.30
C ALA A 295 -14.81 -15.74 6.75
N LEU A 296 -15.73 -16.22 5.92
CA LEU A 296 -17.15 -16.32 6.27
C LEU A 296 -17.45 -17.51 7.20
N LEU A 297 -16.70 -18.60 7.10
CA LEU A 297 -16.81 -19.74 8.03
C LEU A 297 -16.38 -19.35 9.43
N ASP A 298 -15.36 -18.50 9.57
CA ASP A 298 -14.97 -17.94 10.86
C ASP A 298 -16.11 -17.14 11.50
N VAL A 299 -16.85 -16.35 10.72
CA VAL A 299 -18.05 -15.66 11.18
C VAL A 299 -19.15 -16.65 11.57
N TYR A 300 -19.41 -17.64 10.72
CA TYR A 300 -20.44 -18.66 10.97
C TYR A 300 -20.17 -19.42 12.28
N ASP A 301 -18.94 -19.88 12.49
CA ASP A 301 -18.54 -20.63 13.68
C ASP A 301 -18.56 -19.76 14.95
N ALA A 302 -18.17 -18.49 14.83
CA ALA A 302 -18.20 -17.53 15.93
C ALA A 302 -19.64 -17.23 16.40
N ILE A 303 -20.59 -17.09 15.47
CA ILE A 303 -22.01 -16.83 15.78
C ILE A 303 -22.71 -18.09 16.28
N LYS A 304 -22.38 -19.26 15.72
CA LYS A 304 -22.97 -20.55 16.11
C LYS A 304 -22.64 -20.96 17.54
N THR A 305 -21.50 -20.53 18.06
CA THR A 305 -21.03 -20.87 19.40
C THR A 305 -21.46 -19.80 20.41
N VAL A 306 -21.86 -20.23 21.61
CA VAL A 306 -22.29 -19.33 22.70
C VAL A 306 -21.13 -19.00 23.65
N TYR A 307 -20.16 -19.91 23.76
CA TYR A 307 -19.02 -19.82 24.68
C TYR A 307 -17.76 -19.33 23.96
N ALA A 308 -16.59 -19.79 24.41
CA ALA A 308 -15.33 -19.58 23.71
C ALA A 308 -15.47 -20.04 22.25
N PRO A 309 -15.31 -19.13 21.28
CA PRO A 309 -15.34 -19.49 19.86
C PRO A 309 -14.13 -20.39 19.55
N PRO A 310 -14.25 -21.28 18.55
CA PRO A 310 -13.12 -22.08 18.10
C PRO A 310 -12.04 -21.19 17.50
N GLU A 311 -10.84 -21.74 17.35
CA GLU A 311 -9.76 -21.07 16.61
C GLU A 311 -10.21 -20.82 15.16
N GLY A 312 -10.00 -19.59 14.71
CA GLY A 312 -10.33 -19.17 13.35
C GLY A 312 -9.32 -19.61 12.30
N ARG A 313 -9.80 -19.71 11.06
CA ARG A 313 -8.99 -20.00 9.87
C ARG A 313 -8.17 -18.80 9.43
N THR A 314 -8.71 -17.59 9.57
CA THR A 314 -8.08 -16.34 9.13
C THR A 314 -7.25 -15.66 10.23
N HIS A 315 -7.66 -15.84 11.49
CA HIS A 315 -6.95 -15.37 12.67
C HIS A 315 -7.37 -16.24 13.87
N PRO A 316 -6.44 -16.72 14.73
CA PRO A 316 -6.77 -17.64 15.82
C PRO A 316 -7.86 -17.10 16.76
N LEU A 317 -7.84 -15.80 17.01
CA LEU A 317 -8.80 -15.12 17.90
C LEU A 317 -10.00 -14.46 17.19
N VAL A 318 -10.20 -14.67 15.88
CA VAL A 318 -11.24 -13.96 15.10
C VAL A 318 -12.64 -14.05 15.71
N GLY A 319 -13.02 -15.22 16.22
CA GLY A 319 -14.37 -15.41 16.75
C GLY A 319 -14.65 -14.59 17.99
N TRP A 320 -13.62 -14.11 18.70
CA TRP A 320 -13.78 -13.25 19.86
C TRP A 320 -14.28 -11.86 19.51
N LEU A 321 -14.21 -11.43 18.24
CA LEU A 321 -14.85 -10.19 17.78
C LEU A 321 -16.36 -10.18 18.04
N PHE A 322 -16.99 -11.36 18.10
CA PHE A 322 -18.43 -11.54 18.35
C PHE A 322 -18.75 -11.76 19.84
N ARG A 323 -17.83 -11.41 20.74
CA ARG A 323 -17.99 -11.52 22.19
C ARG A 323 -17.87 -10.15 22.83
N LYS A 324 -18.61 -9.95 23.93
CA LYS A 324 -18.51 -8.73 24.74
C LYS A 324 -17.17 -8.61 25.47
N LYS A 325 -16.58 -9.74 25.83
CA LYS A 325 -15.27 -9.82 26.49
C LYS A 325 -14.32 -10.56 25.58
N ILE A 326 -13.18 -9.94 25.32
CA ILE A 326 -12.14 -10.44 24.42
C ILE A 326 -10.93 -10.81 25.27
N PRO A 327 -10.22 -11.91 24.97
CA PRO A 327 -8.95 -12.23 25.63
C PRO A 327 -7.90 -11.18 25.31
N PHE A 328 -6.81 -11.18 26.09
CA PHE A 328 -5.64 -10.38 25.77
C PHE A 328 -5.12 -10.71 24.37
N VAL A 329 -4.81 -9.67 23.60
CA VAL A 329 -4.24 -9.76 22.26
C VAL A 329 -2.85 -9.14 22.31
N SER A 330 -1.85 -9.91 21.87
CA SER A 330 -0.46 -9.43 21.75
C SER A 330 -0.39 -8.23 20.80
N GLU A 331 0.67 -7.43 20.89
CA GLU A 331 0.96 -6.41 19.86
C GLU A 331 1.53 -7.04 18.58
N GLU A 332 2.07 -8.25 18.67
CA GLU A 332 2.69 -8.96 17.55
C GLU A 332 1.63 -9.58 16.62
N VAL A 333 1.67 -9.19 15.35
CA VAL A 333 0.75 -9.64 14.32
C VAL A 333 1.25 -10.94 13.69
N TYR A 334 0.58 -12.06 13.98
CA TYR A 334 0.90 -13.38 13.41
C TYR A 334 -0.08 -13.88 12.35
N ALA A 335 -1.14 -13.12 12.09
CA ALA A 335 -2.24 -13.49 11.19
C ALA A 335 -2.85 -12.25 10.56
N ASN A 336 -4.10 -12.31 10.07
CA ASN A 336 -4.76 -11.18 9.41
C ASN A 336 -4.67 -9.89 10.25
N GLU A 337 -3.91 -8.90 9.75
CA GLU A 337 -3.56 -7.67 10.46
C GLU A 337 -4.80 -6.83 10.80
N ALA A 338 -5.76 -6.73 9.89
CA ALA A 338 -6.97 -5.96 10.13
C ALA A 338 -7.78 -6.55 11.31
N ILE A 339 -7.90 -7.88 11.37
CA ILE A 339 -8.61 -8.57 12.45
C ILE A 339 -7.84 -8.39 13.77
N HIS A 340 -6.53 -8.50 13.72
CA HIS A 340 -5.66 -8.33 14.88
C HIS A 340 -5.78 -6.93 15.48
N LEU A 341 -5.69 -5.88 14.66
CA LEU A 341 -5.85 -4.49 15.08
C LEU A 341 -7.24 -4.22 15.65
N GLU A 342 -8.30 -4.78 15.07
CA GLU A 342 -9.66 -4.61 15.59
C GLU A 342 -9.86 -5.30 16.94
N LEU A 343 -9.32 -6.51 17.12
CA LEU A 343 -9.33 -7.19 18.41
C LEU A 343 -8.58 -6.38 19.48
N TYR A 344 -7.41 -5.84 19.13
CA TYR A 344 -6.61 -5.01 20.02
C TYR A 344 -7.38 -3.75 20.46
N ARG A 345 -8.00 -3.04 19.51
CA ARG A 345 -8.84 -1.85 19.81
C ARG A 345 -9.96 -2.18 20.79
N ARG A 346 -10.73 -3.22 20.52
CA ARG A 346 -11.84 -3.64 21.39
C ARG A 346 -11.38 -4.11 22.76
N PHE A 347 -10.22 -4.77 22.87
CA PHE A 347 -9.66 -5.14 24.17
C PHE A 347 -9.30 -3.91 25.01
N HIS A 348 -8.81 -2.86 24.37
CA HIS A 348 -8.42 -1.60 25.01
C HIS A 348 -9.54 -0.55 25.12
N GLU A 349 -10.77 -0.86 24.68
CA GLU A 349 -11.90 0.09 24.60
C GLU A 349 -11.55 1.40 23.84
N LEU A 350 -10.66 1.29 22.85
CA LEU A 350 -10.31 2.36 21.90
C LEU A 350 -11.24 2.34 20.69
#